data_AF-A0A0R3S484-F1
#
_entry.id   AF-A0A0R3S484-F1
#
_cell.length_a   1.000
_cell.length_b   1.000
_cell.length_c   1.000
_cell.angle_alpha   90.00
_cell.angle_beta   90.00
_cell.angle_gamma   90.00
#
_symmetry.space_group_name_H-M   'P 1'
#
loop_
_entity.id
_entity.type
_entity.pdbx_description
1 polymer ?
#
loop_
_entity_poly.entity_id
_entity_poly.type
_entity_poly.pdbx_seq_one_letter_code
_entity_poly.pdbx_strand_id
1 'polypeptide(L)'
;MKRFNNPACLLAICAAYLIILVNCNWTRCSHLAETAVVDCSGQRFDKIAQTARLDAPISEFYPSTIGGPVHLLNLSRNAFRSINSSSFSSLRHAETLKILDISHNALMFISPGAFKTLSNLKILLLNDNQLHALDRLSFVELESLEQLNLDSNPLSSFPDGTFASLSKLHIISIMSNQLSCDCQIADFLRFVKNHQVQVSNRTVCIFPYSLRGTQVARLNAKALKRSCGKGNFNPSVFNLEPASRSLIVYPGDEKNVTCKVSKSNNVRMEWLKNNVPLADSSRVFTTHYNDSEFLHKILPSTLA
;
A
#
# COMPACT_ATOMS: atom_id res chain seq x y z
N MET A 1 -41.81 12.54 4.66
CA MET A 1 -41.40 12.95 3.31
C MET A 1 -39.88 13.15 3.29
N LYS A 2 -39.12 12.19 2.74
CA LYS A 2 -37.71 12.38 2.35
C LYS A 2 -37.64 12.08 0.86
N ARG A 3 -37.44 13.10 0.03
CA ARG A 3 -37.22 12.95 -1.41
C ARG A 3 -35.78 12.46 -1.59
N PHE A 4 -35.61 11.27 -2.15
CA PHE A 4 -34.30 10.74 -2.53
C PHE A 4 -34.09 11.04 -4.02
N ASN A 5 -33.25 12.05 -4.31
CA ASN A 5 -32.79 12.34 -5.66
C ASN A 5 -31.51 11.54 -5.91
N ASN A 6 -31.64 10.30 -6.39
CA ASN A 6 -30.52 9.57 -6.99
C ASN A 6 -30.88 9.21 -8.44
N PRO A 7 -30.32 9.88 -9.47
CA PRO A 7 -30.70 9.66 -10.86
C PRO A 7 -30.38 8.24 -11.38
N ALA A 8 -29.58 7.46 -10.65
CA ALA A 8 -29.35 6.05 -10.96
C ALA A 8 -30.55 5.13 -10.64
N CYS A 9 -31.47 5.49 -9.72
CA CYS A 9 -32.70 4.71 -9.45
C CYS A 9 -33.92 5.21 -10.27
N LEU A 10 -33.77 6.21 -11.14
CA LEU A 10 -34.84 6.69 -12.04
C LEU A 10 -34.90 5.95 -13.39
N LEU A 11 -33.93 5.06 -13.68
CA LEU A 11 -33.89 4.27 -14.92
C LEU A 11 -34.59 2.90 -14.81
N ALA A 12 -35.46 2.71 -13.81
CA ALA A 12 -36.52 1.71 -13.87
C ALA A 12 -37.82 2.40 -14.32
N ILE A 13 -37.81 2.99 -15.52
CA ILE A 13 -39.05 3.47 -16.15
C ILE A 13 -39.83 2.24 -16.61
N CYS A 14 -40.87 1.93 -15.83
CA CYS A 14 -42.13 1.30 -16.22
C CYS A 14 -42.18 0.53 -17.55
N ALA A 15 -42.15 -0.80 -17.46
CA ALA A 15 -43.09 -1.62 -18.21
C ALA A 15 -44.06 -2.24 -17.18
N ALA A 16 -45.29 -1.70 -17.14
CA ALA A 16 -46.46 -2.16 -16.39
C ALA A 16 -46.46 -2.05 -14.85
N TYR A 17 -47.24 -1.07 -14.36
CA TYR A 17 -48.08 -1.14 -13.14
C TYR A 17 -47.60 -2.03 -11.98
N LEU A 18 -46.57 -1.61 -11.26
CA LEU A 18 -46.41 -1.94 -9.85
C LEU A 18 -45.37 -0.98 -9.25
N ILE A 19 -45.79 -0.07 -8.37
CA ILE A 19 -44.86 0.72 -7.55
C ILE A 19 -44.31 -0.24 -6.50
N ILE A 20 -43.33 -1.05 -6.88
CA ILE A 20 -42.47 -1.73 -5.92
C ILE A 20 -41.55 -0.64 -5.39
N LEU A 21 -41.72 -0.29 -4.12
CA LEU A 21 -40.70 0.45 -3.38
C LEU A 21 -39.45 -0.45 -3.30
N VAL A 22 -38.63 -0.43 -4.35
CA VAL A 22 -37.32 -1.05 -4.31
C VAL A 22 -36.51 -0.22 -3.34
N ASN A 23 -36.29 -0.76 -2.14
CA ASN A 23 -35.39 -0.19 -1.15
C ASN A 23 -33.97 -0.21 -1.77
N CYS A 24 -33.62 0.85 -2.50
CA CYS A 24 -32.31 1.06 -3.11
C CYS A 24 -31.27 1.36 -2.00
N ASN A 25 -31.12 0.51 -0.99
CA ASN A 25 -30.16 0.68 0.12
C ASN A 25 -28.77 0.13 -0.28
N TRP A 26 -28.32 0.49 -1.50
CA TRP A 26 -27.17 -0.13 -2.18
C TRP A 26 -25.81 0.30 -1.63
N THR A 27 -25.77 1.36 -0.83
CA THR A 27 -24.53 1.82 -0.19
C THR A 27 -24.84 2.27 1.22
N ARG A 28 -24.20 1.63 2.19
CA ARG A 28 -24.24 2.04 3.60
C ARG A 28 -23.39 3.31 3.86
N CYS A 29 -23.09 4.05 2.80
CA CYS A 29 -22.37 5.29 2.87
C CYS A 29 -23.33 6.40 3.28
N SER A 30 -22.85 7.30 4.13
CA SER A 30 -23.57 8.51 4.51
C SER A 30 -23.24 9.65 3.54
N HIS A 31 -24.08 10.69 3.55
CA HIS A 31 -23.85 11.94 2.82
C HIS A 31 -23.78 11.86 1.28
N LEU A 32 -24.40 10.82 0.69
CA LEU A 32 -24.45 10.58 -0.76
C LEU A 32 -25.21 11.63 -1.59
N ALA A 33 -26.03 12.47 -0.93
CA ALA A 33 -26.79 13.55 -1.56
C ALA A 33 -26.35 14.89 -0.96
N GLU A 34 -25.88 15.79 -1.82
CA GLU A 34 -25.70 17.24 -1.58
C GLU A 34 -24.50 17.70 -0.75
N THR A 35 -23.66 16.81 -0.22
CA THR A 35 -22.40 17.25 0.41
C THR A 35 -21.20 16.81 -0.40
N ALA A 36 -20.15 17.63 -0.42
CA ALA A 36 -18.88 17.27 -1.04
C ALA A 36 -18.09 16.20 -0.26
N VAL A 37 -18.72 15.55 0.72
CA VAL A 37 -18.12 14.55 1.60
C VAL A 37 -18.94 13.28 1.48
N VAL A 38 -18.30 12.17 1.16
CA VAL A 38 -18.93 10.85 1.12
C VAL A 38 -18.19 9.96 2.12
N ASP A 39 -18.89 9.52 3.16
CA ASP A 39 -18.31 8.64 4.18
C ASP A 39 -18.89 7.23 4.08
N CYS A 40 -18.02 6.32 3.65
CA CYS A 40 -18.23 4.89 3.47
C CYS A 40 -17.36 4.07 4.44
N SER A 41 -16.87 4.67 5.53
CA SER A 41 -16.01 3.97 6.47
C SER A 41 -16.76 2.94 7.30
N GLY A 42 -16.08 1.86 7.70
CA GLY A 42 -16.66 0.87 8.62
C GLY A 42 -17.75 -0.03 8.02
N GLN A 43 -17.93 -0.04 6.69
CA GLN A 43 -19.04 -0.73 6.04
C GLN A 43 -18.75 -2.18 5.66
N ARG A 44 -17.53 -2.66 5.96
CA ARG A 44 -17.04 -4.02 5.65
C ARG A 44 -16.95 -4.30 4.15
N PHE A 45 -16.69 -3.26 3.35
CA PHE A 45 -16.45 -3.45 1.94
C PHE A 45 -15.13 -4.19 1.71
N ASP A 46 -15.12 -5.22 0.87
CA ASP A 46 -13.91 -6.00 0.55
C ASP A 46 -13.34 -5.70 -0.84
N LYS A 47 -14.15 -5.07 -1.71
CA LYS A 47 -13.78 -4.80 -3.11
C LYS A 47 -14.46 -3.55 -3.66
N ILE A 48 -13.73 -2.83 -4.51
CA ILE A 48 -14.28 -1.72 -5.31
C ILE A 48 -14.65 -2.26 -6.69
N ALA A 49 -15.93 -2.18 -7.03
CA ALA A 49 -16.50 -2.71 -8.26
C ALA A 49 -16.98 -1.58 -9.19
N GLN A 50 -16.91 -1.82 -10.49
CA GLN A 50 -17.15 -0.76 -11.48
C GLN A 50 -18.65 -0.44 -11.64
N THR A 51 -19.49 -1.47 -11.74
CA THR A 51 -20.91 -1.33 -12.09
C THR A 51 -21.80 -1.97 -11.04
N ALA A 52 -22.69 -1.16 -10.45
CA ALA A 52 -23.78 -1.67 -9.62
C ALA A 52 -24.81 -2.39 -10.51
N ARG A 53 -25.30 -3.54 -10.05
CA ARG A 53 -26.33 -4.37 -10.73
C ARG A 53 -27.43 -4.72 -9.72
N LEU A 54 -28.58 -5.22 -10.20
CA LEU A 54 -29.74 -5.54 -9.34
C LEU A 54 -29.49 -6.63 -8.28
N ASP A 55 -28.35 -7.33 -8.35
CA ASP A 55 -27.89 -8.34 -7.38
C ASP A 55 -26.44 -8.06 -6.92
N ALA A 56 -26.02 -6.79 -6.94
CA ALA A 56 -24.69 -6.40 -6.51
C ALA A 56 -24.42 -6.81 -5.04
N PRO A 57 -23.29 -7.46 -4.73
CA PRO A 57 -22.95 -7.81 -3.36
C PRO A 57 -22.84 -6.57 -2.47
N ILE A 58 -23.45 -6.64 -1.28
CA ILE A 58 -23.38 -5.58 -0.27
C ILE A 58 -21.97 -5.37 0.30
N SER A 59 -21.05 -6.32 0.08
CA SER A 59 -19.63 -6.22 0.44
C SER A 59 -18.81 -5.45 -0.61
N GLU A 60 -19.39 -5.06 -1.74
CA GLU A 60 -18.70 -4.28 -2.76
C GLU A 60 -19.07 -2.79 -2.68
N PHE A 61 -18.08 -1.93 -2.85
CA PHE A 61 -18.27 -0.49 -3.01
C PHE A 61 -18.37 -0.14 -4.51
N TYR A 62 -19.37 0.67 -4.86
CA TYR A 62 -19.64 1.07 -6.25
C TYR A 62 -19.49 2.59 -6.42
N PRO A 63 -18.36 3.09 -6.95
CA PRO A 63 -18.15 4.53 -7.14
C PRO A 63 -19.19 5.18 -8.06
N SER A 64 -19.79 4.41 -8.98
CA SER A 64 -20.84 4.86 -9.90
C SER A 64 -22.12 5.31 -9.21
N THR A 65 -22.30 4.97 -7.93
CA THR A 65 -23.44 5.40 -7.11
C THR A 65 -23.29 6.83 -6.58
N ILE A 66 -22.09 7.41 -6.63
CA ILE A 66 -21.84 8.80 -6.28
C ILE A 66 -22.24 9.67 -7.48
N GLY A 67 -23.43 10.27 -7.39
CA GLY A 67 -24.03 11.03 -8.48
C GLY A 67 -23.58 12.49 -8.62
N GLY A 68 -22.88 13.03 -7.61
CA GLY A 68 -22.47 14.44 -7.56
C GLY A 68 -20.96 14.63 -7.34
N PRO A 69 -20.49 15.88 -7.30
CA PRO A 69 -19.10 16.19 -6.99
C PRO A 69 -18.76 15.76 -5.55
N VAL A 70 -17.58 15.19 -5.37
CA VAL A 70 -17.08 14.71 -4.09
C VAL A 70 -15.68 15.27 -3.88
N HIS A 71 -15.46 16.01 -2.80
CA HIS A 71 -14.14 16.52 -2.40
C HIS A 71 -13.43 15.58 -1.44
N LEU A 72 -14.17 14.90 -0.56
CA LEU A 72 -13.64 13.90 0.37
C LEU A 72 -14.39 12.58 0.21
N LEU A 73 -13.65 11.50 -0.06
CA LEU A 73 -14.16 10.13 -0.06
C LEU A 73 -13.45 9.34 1.05
N ASN A 74 -14.21 8.97 2.09
CA ASN A 74 -13.72 8.16 3.19
C ASN A 74 -14.11 6.69 2.98
N LEU A 75 -13.13 5.86 2.70
CA LEU A 75 -13.21 4.40 2.54
C LEU A 75 -12.44 3.66 3.64
N SER A 76 -12.07 4.36 4.72
CA SER A 76 -11.30 3.77 5.81
C SER A 76 -12.05 2.69 6.58
N ARG A 77 -11.33 1.86 7.35
CA ARG A 77 -11.95 0.84 8.23
C ARG A 77 -12.84 -0.14 7.48
N ASN A 78 -12.44 -0.52 6.27
CA ASN A 78 -13.09 -1.56 5.46
C ASN A 78 -12.15 -2.79 5.37
N ALA A 79 -12.41 -3.69 4.44
CA ALA A 79 -11.67 -4.93 4.22
C ALA A 79 -11.02 -5.00 2.83
N PHE A 80 -10.75 -3.85 2.19
CA PHE A 80 -10.14 -3.83 0.86
C PHE A 80 -8.76 -4.49 0.89
N ARG A 81 -8.51 -5.42 -0.03
CA ARG A 81 -7.21 -6.11 -0.18
C ARG A 81 -6.32 -5.55 -1.29
N SER A 82 -6.91 -4.84 -2.24
CA SER A 82 -6.20 -4.29 -3.39
C SER A 82 -6.95 -3.12 -4.01
N ILE A 83 -6.21 -2.18 -4.61
CA ILE A 83 -6.74 -1.13 -5.48
C ILE A 83 -6.07 -1.27 -6.85
N ASN A 84 -6.86 -1.15 -7.92
CA ASN A 84 -6.38 -1.24 -9.29
C ASN A 84 -6.79 -0.02 -10.13
N SER A 85 -6.27 0.08 -11.36
CA SER A 85 -6.49 1.21 -12.27
C SER A 85 -7.95 1.44 -12.69
N SER A 86 -8.84 0.49 -12.39
CA SER A 86 -10.28 0.60 -12.64
C SER A 86 -11.12 0.84 -11.39
N SER A 87 -10.51 0.81 -10.20
CA SER A 87 -11.22 0.99 -8.93
C SER A 87 -11.99 2.32 -8.89
N PHE A 88 -11.41 3.39 -9.44
CA PHE A 88 -12.06 4.72 -9.46
C PHE A 88 -12.43 5.20 -10.86
N SER A 89 -12.43 4.31 -11.86
CA SER A 89 -12.73 4.71 -13.24
C SER A 89 -14.22 5.00 -13.48
N SER A 90 -15.11 4.49 -12.63
CA SER A 90 -16.55 4.75 -12.69
C SER A 90 -17.03 5.91 -11.81
N LEU A 91 -16.11 6.59 -11.12
CA LEU A 91 -16.42 7.80 -10.35
C LEU A 91 -16.60 8.98 -11.31
N ARG A 92 -17.84 9.41 -11.52
CA ARG A 92 -18.21 10.38 -12.58
C ARG A 92 -17.51 11.74 -12.46
N HIS A 93 -17.33 12.21 -11.22
CA HIS A 93 -16.73 13.50 -10.88
C HIS A 93 -15.38 13.34 -10.17
N ALA A 94 -14.58 12.36 -10.61
CA ALA A 94 -13.28 12.04 -10.01
C ALA A 94 -12.34 13.25 -9.95
N GLU A 95 -12.45 14.18 -10.90
CA GLU A 95 -11.72 15.44 -10.96
C GLU A 95 -12.01 16.39 -9.79
N THR A 96 -13.12 16.20 -9.08
CA THR A 96 -13.48 17.01 -7.92
C THR A 96 -12.85 16.51 -6.63
N LEU A 97 -12.35 15.26 -6.61
CA LEU A 97 -11.82 14.61 -5.42
C LEU A 97 -10.49 15.22 -5.00
N LYS A 98 -10.42 15.63 -3.73
CA LYS A 98 -9.24 16.25 -3.10
C LYS A 98 -8.65 15.39 -2.01
N ILE A 99 -9.48 14.63 -1.29
CA ILE A 99 -9.06 13.81 -0.17
C ILE A 99 -9.63 12.41 -0.38
N LEU A 100 -8.74 11.41 -0.36
CA LEU A 100 -9.10 10.01 -0.40
C LEU A 100 -8.48 9.31 0.80
N ASP A 101 -9.35 8.78 1.66
CA ASP A 101 -8.95 7.99 2.81
C ASP A 101 -9.26 6.51 2.57
N ILE A 102 -8.22 5.68 2.44
CA ILE A 102 -8.32 4.21 2.38
C ILE A 102 -7.46 3.60 3.50
N SER A 103 -7.29 4.34 4.61
CA SER A 103 -6.56 3.86 5.78
C SER A 103 -7.30 2.74 6.51
N HIS A 104 -6.61 2.01 7.40
CA HIS A 104 -7.22 0.95 8.21
C HIS A 104 -7.97 -0.09 7.36
N ASN A 105 -7.34 -0.56 6.30
CA ASN A 105 -7.85 -1.63 5.43
C ASN A 105 -6.85 -2.81 5.47
N ALA A 106 -6.99 -3.77 4.55
CA ALA A 106 -6.09 -4.91 4.41
C ALA A 106 -5.32 -4.86 3.08
N LEU A 107 -5.00 -3.66 2.58
CA LEU A 107 -4.39 -3.51 1.26
C LEU A 107 -3.00 -4.14 1.25
N MET A 108 -2.81 -5.15 0.41
CA MET A 108 -1.52 -5.83 0.24
C MET A 108 -0.73 -5.29 -0.96
N PHE A 109 -1.42 -4.75 -1.96
CA PHE A 109 -0.82 -4.20 -3.18
C PHE A 109 -1.68 -3.09 -3.81
N ILE A 110 -1.01 -2.17 -4.50
CA ILE A 110 -1.60 -1.10 -5.31
C ILE A 110 -1.11 -1.29 -6.74
N SER A 111 -2.02 -1.56 -7.69
CA SER A 111 -1.63 -1.76 -9.08
C SER A 111 -1.10 -0.46 -9.73
N PRO A 112 -0.27 -0.57 -10.78
CA PRO A 112 0.12 0.57 -11.61
C PRO A 112 -1.08 1.43 -12.02
N GLY A 113 -0.98 2.75 -11.81
CA GLY A 113 -2.02 3.70 -12.21
C GLY A 113 -3.35 3.55 -11.47
N ALA A 114 -3.35 2.95 -10.27
CA ALA A 114 -4.55 2.78 -9.43
C ALA A 114 -5.34 4.06 -9.19
N PHE A 115 -4.65 5.20 -9.11
CA PHE A 115 -5.22 6.50 -8.79
C PHE A 115 -5.17 7.50 -9.96
N LYS A 116 -4.81 7.06 -11.16
CA LYS A 116 -4.54 7.97 -12.30
C LYS A 116 -5.73 8.87 -12.68
N THR A 117 -6.96 8.42 -12.44
CA THR A 117 -8.18 9.19 -12.72
C THR A 117 -8.42 10.30 -11.70
N LEU A 118 -7.69 10.32 -10.59
CA LEU A 118 -7.82 11.26 -9.47
C LEU A 118 -6.78 12.41 -9.60
N SER A 119 -6.69 13.03 -10.77
CA SER A 119 -5.64 14.02 -11.13
C SER A 119 -5.55 15.24 -10.19
N ASN A 120 -6.64 15.52 -9.48
CA ASN A 120 -6.81 16.67 -8.61
C ASN A 120 -6.67 16.34 -7.11
N LEU A 121 -6.32 15.08 -6.79
CA LEU A 121 -6.15 14.59 -5.43
C LEU A 121 -4.99 15.31 -4.73
N LYS A 122 -5.25 15.79 -3.52
CA LYS A 122 -4.29 16.52 -2.67
C LYS A 122 -3.80 15.68 -1.50
N ILE A 123 -4.68 14.89 -0.89
CA ILE A 123 -4.36 14.08 0.29
C ILE A 123 -4.76 12.64 0.03
N LEU A 124 -3.80 11.73 0.19
CA LEU A 124 -4.00 10.29 0.10
C LEU A 124 -3.57 9.62 1.40
N LEU A 125 -4.53 9.01 2.10
CA LEU A 125 -4.29 8.28 3.33
C LEU A 125 -4.35 6.77 3.07
N LEU A 126 -3.21 6.11 3.27
CA LEU A 126 -3.00 4.67 3.09
C LEU A 126 -2.39 4.02 4.34
N ASN A 127 -2.37 4.74 5.47
CA ASN A 127 -1.82 4.22 6.71
C ASN A 127 -2.61 3.03 7.25
N ASP A 128 -1.95 2.21 8.07
CA ASP A 128 -2.53 1.02 8.70
C ASP A 128 -3.13 0.05 7.67
N ASN A 129 -2.30 -0.34 6.70
CA ASN A 129 -2.56 -1.34 5.69
C ASN A 129 -1.45 -2.41 5.72
N GLN A 130 -1.42 -3.31 4.73
CA GLN A 130 -0.48 -4.43 4.64
C GLN A 130 0.42 -4.32 3.40
N LEU A 131 0.75 -3.08 2.98
CA LEU A 131 1.56 -2.86 1.78
C LEU A 131 3.01 -3.27 2.04
N HIS A 132 3.46 -4.33 1.38
CA HIS A 132 4.84 -4.82 1.49
C HIS A 132 5.78 -4.18 0.46
N ALA A 133 5.23 -3.77 -0.68
CA ALA A 133 5.95 -3.12 -1.77
C ALA A 133 5.00 -2.18 -2.52
N LEU A 134 5.60 -1.18 -3.17
CA LEU A 134 4.92 -0.30 -4.11
C LEU A 134 5.47 -0.55 -5.51
N ASP A 135 4.62 -0.39 -6.52
CA ASP A 135 5.06 -0.34 -7.90
C ASP A 135 5.55 1.08 -8.23
N ARG A 136 6.50 1.19 -9.15
CA ARG A 136 7.01 2.49 -9.63
C ARG A 136 5.90 3.40 -10.15
N LEU A 137 4.81 2.82 -10.66
CA LEU A 137 3.67 3.52 -11.23
C LEU A 137 2.45 3.58 -10.29
N SER A 138 2.60 3.20 -9.00
CA SER A 138 1.47 3.23 -8.05
C SER A 138 0.89 4.64 -7.86
N PHE A 139 1.72 5.69 -7.94
CA PHE A 139 1.32 7.09 -7.76
C PHE A 139 1.54 7.96 -9.02
N VAL A 140 1.59 7.34 -10.19
CA VAL A 140 1.76 8.05 -11.46
C VAL A 140 0.58 9.03 -11.68
N GLU A 141 0.86 10.18 -12.31
CA GLU A 141 -0.13 11.22 -12.65
C GLU A 141 -0.80 11.93 -11.46
N LEU A 142 -0.35 11.69 -10.22
CA LEU A 142 -0.82 12.41 -9.03
C LEU A 142 -0.05 13.73 -8.80
N GLU A 143 0.00 14.59 -9.80
CA GLU A 143 0.78 15.85 -9.78
C GLU A 143 0.26 16.88 -8.76
N SER A 144 -1.02 16.79 -8.40
CA SER A 144 -1.64 17.65 -7.40
C SER A 144 -1.45 17.18 -5.95
N LEU A 145 -0.83 16.02 -5.74
CA LEU A 145 -0.74 15.41 -4.41
C LEU A 145 0.21 16.23 -3.53
N GLU A 146 -0.32 16.63 -2.37
CA GLU A 146 0.33 17.50 -1.39
C GLU A 146 0.78 16.69 -0.17
N GLN A 147 -0.03 15.70 0.24
CA GLN A 147 0.23 14.85 1.40
C GLN A 147 -0.02 13.37 1.09
N LEU A 148 0.94 12.54 1.47
CA LEU A 148 0.85 11.08 1.34
C LEU A 148 1.15 10.42 2.70
N ASN A 149 0.18 9.66 3.23
CA ASN A 149 0.37 8.90 4.46
C ASN A 149 0.47 7.40 4.16
N LEU A 150 1.64 6.81 4.43
CA LEU A 150 1.97 5.39 4.30
C LEU A 150 2.42 4.81 5.66
N ASP A 151 2.14 5.48 6.76
CA ASP A 151 2.49 5.01 8.11
C ASP A 151 1.94 3.60 8.37
N SER A 152 2.61 2.84 9.24
CA SER A 152 2.13 1.52 9.69
C SER A 152 1.82 0.57 8.52
N ASN A 153 2.72 0.52 7.54
CA ASN A 153 2.73 -0.51 6.50
C ASN A 153 4.04 -1.29 6.60
N PRO A 154 4.13 -2.54 6.15
CA PRO A 154 5.37 -3.31 6.13
C PRO A 154 6.29 -2.97 4.94
N LEU A 155 6.39 -1.70 4.51
CA LEU A 155 7.23 -1.32 3.36
C LEU A 155 8.71 -1.39 3.69
N SER A 156 9.51 -1.96 2.79
CA SER A 156 10.95 -2.12 2.97
C SER A 156 11.78 -1.19 2.10
N SER A 157 11.38 -0.90 0.88
CA SER A 157 12.05 0.08 0.00
C SER A 157 11.04 0.64 -1.01
N PHE A 158 11.48 1.60 -1.82
CA PHE A 158 10.69 2.21 -2.87
C PHE A 158 11.44 2.08 -4.19
N PRO A 159 10.83 1.53 -5.26
CA PRO A 159 11.46 1.50 -6.57
C PRO A 159 11.86 2.90 -7.07
N ASP A 160 12.95 2.95 -7.85
CA ASP A 160 13.44 4.18 -8.46
C ASP A 160 12.33 4.86 -9.29
N GLY A 161 12.00 6.10 -8.93
CA GLY A 161 10.97 6.89 -9.61
C GLY A 161 9.53 6.72 -9.11
N THR A 162 9.29 5.94 -8.03
CA THR A 162 7.94 5.77 -7.43
C THR A 162 7.24 7.10 -7.11
N PHE A 163 8.00 8.14 -6.76
CA PHE A 163 7.49 9.46 -6.37
C PHE A 163 7.72 10.53 -7.46
N ALA A 164 8.19 10.16 -8.65
CA ALA A 164 8.66 11.13 -9.65
C ALA A 164 7.56 12.08 -10.16
N SER A 165 6.30 11.64 -10.20
CA SER A 165 5.15 12.45 -10.61
C SER A 165 4.63 13.40 -9.53
N LEU A 166 5.09 13.27 -8.27
CA LEU A 166 4.52 13.98 -7.12
C LEU A 166 5.15 15.36 -6.92
N SER A 167 4.98 16.24 -7.91
CA SER A 167 5.66 17.54 -7.99
C SER A 167 5.26 18.54 -6.89
N LYS A 168 4.05 18.42 -6.33
CA LYS A 168 3.52 19.28 -5.25
C LYS A 168 3.61 18.67 -3.85
N LEU A 169 4.17 17.47 -3.73
CA LEU A 169 4.22 16.76 -2.46
C LEU A 169 5.15 17.50 -1.50
N HIS A 170 4.64 17.84 -0.32
CA HIS A 170 5.43 18.50 0.71
C HIS A 170 5.39 17.77 2.05
N ILE A 171 4.48 16.80 2.24
CA ILE A 171 4.46 15.95 3.43
C ILE A 171 4.36 14.48 3.00
N ILE A 172 5.28 13.66 3.51
CA ILE A 172 5.17 12.21 3.42
C ILE A 172 5.41 11.57 4.78
N SER A 173 4.46 10.72 5.19
CA SER A 173 4.54 9.95 6.42
C SER A 173 4.79 8.48 6.07
N ILE A 174 5.89 7.93 6.58
CA ILE A 174 6.36 6.54 6.36
C ILE A 174 6.91 5.95 7.67
N MET A 175 6.40 6.42 8.81
CA MET A 175 6.74 5.88 10.13
C MET A 175 6.23 4.44 10.27
N SER A 176 6.80 3.71 11.23
CA SER A 176 6.38 2.32 11.53
C SER A 176 6.41 1.39 10.31
N ASN A 177 7.32 1.65 9.37
CA ASN A 177 7.62 0.79 8.22
C ASN A 177 8.91 -0.02 8.45
N GLN A 178 9.18 -1.00 7.58
CA GLN A 178 10.34 -1.91 7.67
C GLN A 178 11.55 -1.42 6.83
N LEU A 179 11.81 -0.11 6.88
CA LEU A 179 12.67 0.58 5.92
C LEU A 179 14.10 0.02 5.87
N SER A 180 14.51 -0.36 4.64
CA SER A 180 15.86 -0.65 4.18
C SER A 180 16.56 0.63 3.79
N CYS A 181 17.49 1.08 4.62
CA CYS A 181 18.37 2.19 4.33
C CYS A 181 19.64 1.74 3.61
N ASP A 182 19.48 0.93 2.57
CA ASP A 182 20.55 0.54 1.65
C ASP A 182 20.59 1.51 0.44
N CYS A 183 21.18 1.08 -0.68
CA CYS A 183 21.27 1.94 -1.85
C CYS A 183 19.95 2.13 -2.62
N GLN A 184 18.93 1.31 -2.40
CA GLN A 184 17.62 1.44 -3.07
C GLN A 184 16.83 2.64 -2.55
N ILE A 185 16.99 3.02 -1.27
CA ILE A 185 16.29 4.20 -0.72
C ILE A 185 16.89 5.54 -1.20
N ALA A 186 18.06 5.51 -1.85
CA ALA A 186 18.78 6.72 -2.24
C ALA A 186 17.96 7.62 -3.18
N ASP A 187 17.10 7.05 -4.01
CA ASP A 187 16.23 7.78 -4.94
C ASP A 187 15.13 8.52 -4.20
N PHE A 188 14.52 7.87 -3.20
CA PHE A 188 13.59 8.52 -2.28
C PHE A 188 14.25 9.68 -1.52
N LEU A 189 15.45 9.48 -0.98
CA LEU A 189 16.16 10.55 -0.27
C LEU A 189 16.50 11.75 -1.16
N ARG A 190 16.87 11.49 -2.43
CA ARG A 190 17.08 12.56 -3.43
C ARG A 190 15.78 13.31 -3.71
N PHE A 191 14.69 12.58 -3.90
CA PHE A 191 13.37 13.17 -4.11
C PHE A 191 12.97 14.08 -2.94
N VAL A 192 13.06 13.59 -1.70
CA VAL A 192 12.78 14.33 -0.46
C VAL A 192 13.61 15.62 -0.39
N LYS A 193 14.91 15.52 -0.63
CA LYS A 193 15.80 16.68 -0.59
C LYS A 193 15.49 17.71 -1.70
N ASN A 194 15.31 17.25 -2.93
CA ASN A 194 15.13 18.13 -4.09
C ASN A 194 13.79 18.87 -4.06
N HIS A 195 12.74 18.22 -3.55
CA HIS A 195 11.39 18.78 -3.46
C HIS A 195 11.07 19.35 -2.07
N GLN A 196 12.05 19.37 -1.14
CA GLN A 196 11.88 19.86 0.23
C GLN A 196 10.71 19.18 0.97
N VAL A 197 10.51 17.88 0.70
CA VAL A 197 9.43 17.10 1.31
C VAL A 197 9.72 16.88 2.79
N GLN A 198 8.75 17.14 3.63
CA GLN A 198 8.84 16.88 5.06
C GLN A 198 8.63 15.39 5.33
N VAL A 199 9.61 14.80 6.01
CA VAL A 199 9.55 13.44 6.56
C VAL A 199 9.71 13.55 8.06
N SER A 200 8.86 12.86 8.82
CA SER A 200 8.94 12.83 10.28
C SER A 200 10.34 12.45 10.78
N ASN A 201 10.82 13.16 11.81
CA ASN A 201 12.09 12.84 12.48
C ASN A 201 12.04 11.50 13.25
N ARG A 202 10.85 10.93 13.43
CA ARG A 202 10.65 9.59 14.01
C ARG A 202 10.74 8.48 12.97
N THR A 203 10.80 8.81 11.68
CA THR A 203 11.05 7.81 10.63
C THR A 203 12.50 7.35 10.72
N VAL A 204 12.69 6.09 11.11
CA VAL A 204 14.00 5.48 11.31
C VAL A 204 14.22 4.29 10.38
N CYS A 205 15.48 3.99 10.11
CA CYS A 205 15.89 2.77 9.45
C CYS A 205 15.67 1.57 10.38
N ILE A 206 15.15 0.49 9.83
CA ILE A 206 15.13 -0.81 10.52
C ILE A 206 16.37 -1.63 10.14
N PHE A 207 16.91 -1.36 8.96
CA PHE A 207 18.01 -2.09 8.36
C PHE A 207 18.82 -1.19 7.42
N PRO A 208 20.11 -1.47 7.13
CA PRO A 208 20.95 -2.51 7.75
C PRO A 208 21.16 -2.27 9.25
N TYR A 209 21.64 -3.28 9.99
CA TYR A 209 21.89 -3.17 11.44
C TYR A 209 22.73 -1.93 11.81
N SER A 210 23.76 -1.63 11.02
CA SER A 210 24.63 -0.45 11.21
C SER A 210 23.91 0.89 11.14
N LEU A 211 22.73 0.94 10.50
CA LEU A 211 21.91 2.14 10.38
C LEU A 211 20.61 2.03 11.20
N ARG A 212 20.36 0.93 11.91
CA ARG A 212 19.12 0.72 12.66
C ARG A 212 18.90 1.86 13.67
N GLY A 213 17.68 2.40 13.71
CA GLY A 213 17.33 3.55 14.56
C GLY A 213 17.82 4.90 14.02
N THR A 214 18.63 4.92 12.96
CA THR A 214 19.07 6.18 12.33
C THR A 214 17.88 6.83 11.63
N GLN A 215 17.71 8.14 11.84
CA GLN A 215 16.67 8.92 11.18
C GLN A 215 16.91 8.95 9.67
N VAL A 216 15.88 8.60 8.90
CA VAL A 216 15.95 8.55 7.42
C VAL A 216 16.32 9.92 6.84
N ALA A 217 15.79 11.00 7.42
CA ALA A 217 16.08 12.37 6.99
C ALA A 217 17.56 12.78 7.14
N ARG A 218 18.35 12.06 7.95
CA ARG A 218 19.79 12.37 8.17
C ARG A 218 20.72 11.62 7.22
N LEU A 219 20.20 10.70 6.41
CA LEU A 219 21.01 9.86 5.54
C LEU A 219 21.58 10.62 4.35
N ASN A 220 22.78 10.23 3.92
CA ASN A 220 23.41 10.77 2.74
C ASN A 220 23.11 9.90 1.51
N ALA A 221 22.17 10.37 0.67
CA ALA A 221 21.76 9.68 -0.55
C ALA A 221 22.93 9.35 -1.50
N LYS A 222 23.92 10.25 -1.65
CA LYS A 222 25.08 10.04 -2.53
C LYS A 222 25.99 8.94 -1.98
N ALA A 223 26.20 8.89 -0.67
CA ALA A 223 26.99 7.84 -0.03
C ALA A 223 26.32 6.46 -0.20
N LEU A 224 25.01 6.39 0.06
CA LEU A 224 24.23 5.15 -0.13
C LEU A 224 24.26 4.67 -1.58
N LYS A 225 24.03 5.56 -2.58
CA LYS A 225 24.06 5.16 -3.99
C LYS A 225 25.46 4.69 -4.42
N ARG A 226 26.55 5.22 -3.86
CA ARG A 226 27.93 4.74 -4.12
C ARG A 226 28.22 3.37 -3.50
N SER A 227 27.44 2.95 -2.51
CA SER A 227 27.52 1.59 -1.96
C SER A 227 26.83 0.56 -2.85
N CYS A 228 25.99 0.99 -3.80
CA CYS A 228 25.41 0.14 -4.83
C CYS A 228 26.49 -0.24 -5.86
N GLY A 229 26.60 -1.53 -6.21
CA GLY A 229 27.56 -2.01 -7.23
C GLY A 229 29.02 -2.17 -6.77
N LYS A 230 29.34 -1.89 -5.50
CA LYS A 230 30.58 -2.40 -4.88
C LYS A 230 30.34 -3.86 -4.48
N GLY A 231 30.83 -4.76 -5.33
CA GLY A 231 30.58 -6.20 -5.31
C GLY A 231 29.72 -6.61 -6.51
N ASN A 232 30.07 -7.72 -7.18
CA ASN A 232 29.30 -8.35 -8.28
C ASN A 232 27.93 -8.88 -7.79
N PHE A 233 27.14 -8.06 -7.12
CA PHE A 233 25.90 -8.48 -6.48
C PHE A 233 24.70 -7.97 -7.27
N ASN A 234 24.37 -8.73 -8.31
CA ASN A 234 23.03 -8.80 -8.88
C ASN A 234 22.43 -10.12 -8.39
N PRO A 235 21.73 -10.19 -7.24
CA PRO A 235 21.24 -11.46 -6.75
C PRO A 235 20.25 -12.02 -7.77
N SER A 236 20.73 -13.02 -8.51
CA SER A 236 19.91 -13.77 -9.43
C SER A 236 19.04 -14.66 -8.57
N VAL A 237 17.74 -14.38 -8.49
CA VAL A 237 16.69 -15.22 -7.89
C VAL A 237 17.02 -15.78 -6.49
N PHE A 238 16.34 -15.25 -5.47
CA PHE A 238 16.28 -15.89 -4.15
C PHE A 238 15.18 -16.95 -4.17
N ASN A 239 15.54 -18.20 -3.88
CA ASN A 239 14.58 -19.30 -3.74
C ASN A 239 14.46 -19.64 -2.26
N LEU A 240 13.27 -19.41 -1.70
CA LEU A 240 12.91 -19.98 -0.41
C LEU A 240 12.57 -21.45 -0.63
N GLU A 241 13.06 -22.30 0.24
CA GLU A 241 12.72 -23.72 0.30
C GLU A 241 12.19 -24.06 1.70
N PRO A 242 10.94 -24.54 1.81
CA PRO A 242 9.97 -24.69 0.71
C PRO A 242 9.50 -23.33 0.17
N ALA A 243 9.12 -23.30 -1.12
CA ALA A 243 8.76 -22.06 -1.84
C ALA A 243 7.45 -21.42 -1.36
N SER A 244 6.69 -22.13 -0.53
CA SER A 244 5.45 -21.66 0.07
C SER A 244 5.74 -20.52 1.05
N ARG A 245 5.07 -19.38 0.88
CA ARG A 245 5.15 -18.21 1.79
C ARG A 245 4.59 -18.48 3.18
N SER A 246 3.90 -19.60 3.35
CA SER A 246 3.31 -20.08 4.59
C SER A 246 3.63 -21.57 4.76
N LEU A 247 4.31 -21.93 5.85
CA LEU A 247 4.44 -23.30 6.33
C LEU A 247 3.48 -23.51 7.50
N ILE A 248 2.75 -24.63 7.48
CA ILE A 248 2.00 -25.13 8.64
C ILE A 248 2.90 -26.16 9.32
N VAL A 249 3.14 -25.98 10.62
CA VAL A 249 4.02 -26.82 11.45
C VAL A 249 3.23 -27.26 12.68
N TYR A 250 3.22 -28.56 13.01
CA TYR A 250 2.51 -29.07 14.19
C TYR A 250 3.45 -29.15 15.41
N PRO A 251 2.91 -29.21 16.65
CA PRO A 251 3.72 -29.38 17.85
C PRO A 251 4.60 -30.64 17.76
N GLY A 252 5.92 -30.46 17.86
CA GLY A 252 6.92 -31.54 17.75
C GLY A 252 7.56 -31.69 16.36
N ASP A 253 7.08 -30.97 15.35
CA ASP A 253 7.70 -30.97 14.03
C ASP A 253 8.94 -30.05 14.00
N GLU A 254 10.03 -30.53 13.41
CA GLU A 254 11.16 -29.70 12.99
C GLU A 254 11.04 -29.41 11.49
N LYS A 255 10.99 -28.11 11.13
CA LYS A 255 10.99 -27.68 9.73
C LYS A 255 12.09 -26.68 9.48
N ASN A 256 12.88 -26.94 8.44
CA ASN A 256 13.93 -26.06 7.99
C ASN A 256 13.40 -25.14 6.90
N VAL A 257 13.58 -23.83 7.07
CA VAL A 257 13.38 -22.86 6.00
C VAL A 257 14.77 -22.47 5.51
N THR A 258 15.01 -22.70 4.22
CA THR A 258 16.30 -22.41 3.59
C THR A 258 16.10 -21.29 2.59
N CYS A 259 16.91 -20.24 2.64
CA CYS A 259 16.97 -19.28 1.54
C CYS A 259 18.21 -19.56 0.70
N LYS A 260 18.00 -19.88 -0.57
CA LYS A 260 19.08 -20.13 -1.54
C LYS A 260 19.23 -18.92 -2.46
N VAL A 261 20.46 -18.51 -2.70
CA VAL A 261 20.79 -17.43 -3.63
C VAL A 261 21.39 -18.05 -4.88
N SER A 262 20.82 -17.78 -6.06
CA SER A 262 21.43 -18.25 -7.31
C SER A 262 22.67 -17.40 -7.64
N LYS A 263 23.75 -18.05 -8.07
CA LYS A 263 24.95 -17.41 -8.67
C LYS A 263 25.77 -16.49 -7.74
N SER A 264 25.60 -16.52 -6.42
CA SER A 264 26.51 -15.81 -5.50
C SER A 264 26.77 -16.61 -4.22
N ASN A 265 28.04 -16.81 -3.89
CA ASN A 265 28.49 -17.48 -2.66
C ASN A 265 28.73 -16.51 -1.50
N ASN A 266 28.74 -15.19 -1.77
CA ASN A 266 29.17 -14.16 -0.82
C ASN A 266 27.99 -13.27 -0.41
N VAL A 267 27.06 -13.87 0.33
CA VAL A 267 25.80 -13.24 0.73
C VAL A 267 25.58 -13.49 2.21
N ARG A 268 25.25 -12.43 2.96
CA ARG A 268 24.88 -12.52 4.36
C ARG A 268 23.36 -12.51 4.47
N MET A 269 22.81 -13.58 5.00
CA MET A 269 21.37 -13.74 5.21
C MET A 269 21.02 -13.41 6.65
N GLU A 270 19.88 -12.76 6.84
CA GLU A 270 19.37 -12.42 8.17
C GLU A 270 17.90 -12.87 8.23
N TRP A 271 17.62 -13.74 9.20
CA TRP A 271 16.27 -14.21 9.48
C TRP A 271 15.62 -13.25 10.45
N LEU A 272 14.40 -12.79 10.15
CA LEU A 272 13.60 -12.02 11.08
C LEU A 272 12.39 -12.84 11.51
N LYS A 273 12.19 -12.94 12.82
CA LYS A 273 10.98 -13.48 13.47
C LYS A 273 10.19 -12.32 14.03
N ASN A 274 8.95 -12.11 13.58
CA ASN A 274 8.10 -10.99 14.02
C ASN A 274 8.81 -9.63 13.91
N ASN A 275 9.57 -9.42 12.83
CA ASN A 275 10.40 -8.22 12.59
C ASN A 275 11.58 -8.02 13.58
N VAL A 276 11.93 -9.05 14.35
CA VAL A 276 13.10 -9.08 15.22
C VAL A 276 14.17 -9.99 14.59
N PRO A 277 15.39 -9.51 14.36
CA PRO A 277 16.48 -10.35 13.86
C PRO A 277 16.78 -11.51 14.80
N LEU A 278 16.92 -12.70 14.23
CA LEU A 278 17.37 -13.89 14.92
C LEU A 278 18.89 -13.86 15.02
N ALA A 279 19.45 -14.34 16.14
CA ALA A 279 20.89 -14.31 16.39
C ALA A 279 21.69 -15.19 15.42
N ASP A 280 21.05 -16.19 14.80
CA ASP A 280 21.67 -17.06 13.83
C ASP A 280 21.50 -16.54 12.39
N SER A 281 22.61 -16.13 11.78
CA SER A 281 22.71 -15.70 10.37
C SER A 281 23.16 -16.83 9.44
N SER A 282 23.01 -18.09 9.86
CA SER A 282 23.37 -19.27 9.06
C SER A 282 22.47 -19.43 7.82
N ARG A 283 22.96 -20.21 6.84
CA ARG A 283 22.24 -20.44 5.58
C ARG A 283 20.96 -21.27 5.72
N VAL A 284 20.77 -21.89 6.88
CA VAL A 284 19.67 -22.79 7.20
C VAL A 284 19.11 -22.36 8.54
N PHE A 285 17.86 -21.90 8.57
CA PHE A 285 17.17 -21.62 9.83
C PHE A 285 16.24 -22.78 10.17
N THR A 286 16.44 -23.37 11.35
CA THR A 286 15.54 -24.38 11.92
C THR A 286 14.59 -23.67 12.89
N THR A 287 13.29 -23.70 12.60
CA THR A 287 12.27 -23.11 13.48
C THR A 287 11.59 -24.20 14.31
N HIS A 288 11.31 -23.89 15.57
CA HIS A 288 10.49 -24.72 16.47
C HIS A 288 9.19 -23.96 16.81
N TYR A 289 8.12 -24.71 17.09
CA TYR A 289 6.70 -24.30 17.13
C TYR A 289 6.34 -23.16 18.13
N ASN A 290 6.74 -21.92 17.89
CA ASN A 290 6.08 -20.77 18.53
C ASN A 290 6.08 -19.49 17.67
N ASP A 291 6.25 -19.63 16.36
CA ASP A 291 6.74 -18.55 15.49
C ASP A 291 5.71 -18.23 14.41
N SER A 292 4.67 -17.48 14.79
CA SER A 292 3.69 -16.92 13.87
C SER A 292 4.24 -15.64 13.22
N GLU A 293 4.57 -15.74 11.93
CA GLU A 293 4.97 -14.68 10.96
C GLU A 293 6.48 -14.39 10.78
N PHE A 294 7.04 -14.91 9.67
CA PHE A 294 8.40 -14.64 9.20
C PHE A 294 8.39 -13.72 7.97
N LEU A 295 9.27 -12.71 7.95
CA LEU A 295 9.61 -11.92 6.76
C LEU A 295 11.13 -11.99 6.55
N HIS A 296 11.59 -12.32 5.33
CA HIS A 296 13.02 -12.49 5.02
C HIS A 296 13.63 -11.26 4.32
N LYS A 297 14.88 -10.94 4.64
CA LYS A 297 15.67 -9.90 3.96
C LYS A 297 17.15 -10.30 3.88
N ILE A 298 17.81 -10.06 2.74
CA ILE A 298 19.17 -10.56 2.46
C ILE A 298 20.09 -9.46 1.91
N LEU A 299 21.36 -9.40 2.38
CA LEU A 299 22.40 -8.42 1.97
C LEU A 299 23.65 -9.06 1.36
N PRO A 300 24.39 -8.34 0.49
CA PRO A 300 25.78 -8.67 0.19
C PRO A 300 26.71 -8.38 1.38
N SER A 301 27.76 -9.18 1.55
CA SER A 301 28.80 -8.99 2.56
C SER A 301 29.63 -7.74 2.24
N THR A 302 29.67 -6.76 3.15
CA THR A 302 30.70 -5.70 3.11
C THR A 302 32.05 -6.32 3.43
N LEU A 303 33.00 -6.22 2.48
CA LEU A 303 34.41 -6.54 2.68
C LEU A 303 34.97 -5.75 3.87
N ALA A 304 35.69 -6.47 4.75
CA ALA A 304 36.70 -5.89 5.62
C ALA A 304 37.88 -5.35 4.78
#